data_AF-A0ABD5NTF6-F1
#
_entry.id   AF-A0ABD5NTF6-F1
#
_cell.length_a   1.000
_cell.length_b   1.000
_cell.length_c   1.000
_cell.angle_alpha   90.00
_cell.angle_beta   90.00
_cell.angle_gamma   90.00
#
_symmetry.space_group_name_H-M   'P 1'
#
loop_
_entity.id
_entity.type
_entity.pdbx_description
1 polymer ?
#
loop_
_entity_poly.entity_id
_entity_poly.type
_entity_poly.pdbx_seq_one_letter_code
_entity_poly.pdbx_strand_id
1 'polypeptide(L)' 'YGCNKTKAVTQACEDVPELVGAARQVIERKDLTAEQRQEIAETLSTKAVTFDVRTTVETRTE' A
#
# COMPACT_ATOMS: atom_id res chain seq x y z
N TYR A 1 -17.22 -20.72 -16.44
CA TYR A 1 -16.34 -20.07 -17.43
C TYR A 1 -17.15 -19.03 -18.18
N GLY A 2 -16.93 -17.75 -17.92
CA GLY A 2 -17.71 -16.69 -18.55
C GLY A 2 -17.53 -15.33 -17.89
N CYS A 3 -16.29 -14.96 -17.55
CA CYS A 3 -16.02 -13.56 -17.28
C CYS A 3 -15.75 -12.89 -18.63
N ASN A 4 -16.70 -12.08 -19.10
CA ASN A 4 -16.46 -11.19 -20.22
C ASN A 4 -15.24 -10.33 -19.85
N LYS A 5 -14.19 -10.31 -20.67
CA LYS A 5 -12.91 -9.64 -20.38
C LYS A 5 -13.10 -8.21 -19.83
N THR A 6 -14.14 -7.52 -20.29
CA THR A 6 -14.56 -6.19 -19.81
C THR A 6 -15.01 -6.20 -18.35
N LYS A 7 -15.82 -7.17 -17.90
CA LYS A 7 -16.25 -7.28 -16.49
C LYS A 7 -15.08 -7.54 -15.55
N ALA A 8 -14.13 -8.39 -15.96
CA ALA A 8 -12.92 -8.63 -15.17
C ALA A 8 -12.07 -7.36 -15.00
N VAL A 9 -11.96 -6.56 -16.06
CA VAL A 9 -11.22 -5.29 -16.02
C VAL A 9 -11.94 -4.24 -15.18
N THR A 10 -13.27 -4.08 -15.33
CA THR A 10 -14.05 -3.15 -14.52
C THR A 10 -13.99 -3.49 -13.04
N GLN A 11 -14.14 -4.77 -12.69
CA GLN A 11 -14.07 -5.23 -11.31
C GLN A 11 -12.67 -5.02 -10.70
N ALA A 12 -11.61 -5.32 -11.45
CA ALA A 12 -10.25 -5.03 -11.00
C ALA A 12 -10.00 -3.53 -10.76
N CYS A 13 -10.66 -2.64 -11.51
CA CYS A 13 -10.56 -1.19 -11.27
C CYS A 13 -11.31 -0.74 -10.00
N GLU A 14 -12.40 -1.41 -9.63
CA GLU A 14 -13.14 -1.14 -8.39
C GLU A 14 -12.41 -1.69 -7.16
N ASP A 15 -11.73 -2.83 -7.30
CA ASP A 15 -11.02 -3.49 -6.19
C ASP A 15 -9.70 -2.82 -5.80
N VAL A 16 -9.05 -2.10 -6.75
CA VAL A 16 -7.75 -1.45 -6.51
C VAL A 16 -7.81 -0.37 -5.41
N PRO A 17 -8.77 0.58 -5.42
CA PRO A 17 -8.92 1.56 -4.34
C PRO A 17 -9.10 0.92 -2.94
N GLU A 18 -9.88 -0.15 -2.83
CA GLU A 18 -10.08 -0.86 -1.57
C GLU A 18 -8.80 -1.53 -1.09
N LEU A 19 -8.06 -2.17 -2.01
CA LEU A 19 -6.76 -2.78 -1.71
C LEU A 19 -5.73 -1.75 -1.25
N VAL A 20 -5.68 -0.57 -1.88
CA VAL A 20 -4.80 0.53 -1.45
C VAL A 20 -5.17 1.02 -0.06
N GLY A 21 -6.47 1.14 0.22
CA GLY A 21 -6.98 1.51 1.55
C GLY A 21 -6.56 0.51 2.63
N ALA A 22 -6.70 -0.79 2.36
CA ALA A 22 -6.28 -1.85 3.27
C ALA A 22 -4.75 -1.88 3.46
N ALA A 23 -3.98 -1.77 2.38
CA ALA A 23 -2.51 -1.69 2.42
C ALA A 23 -2.04 -0.52 3.28
N ARG A 24 -2.65 0.65 3.13
CA ARG A 24 -2.34 1.83 3.95
C ARG A 24 -2.58 1.58 5.43
N GLN A 25 -3.72 0.97 5.79
CA GLN A 25 -4.02 0.64 7.20
C GLN A 25 -2.97 -0.28 7.80
N VAL A 26 -2.48 -1.26 7.02
CA VAL A 26 -1.42 -2.17 7.47
C VAL A 26 -0.11 -1.41 7.67
N ILE A 27 0.32 -0.59 6.70
CA ILE A 27 1.59 0.18 6.79
C ILE A 27 1.57 1.18 7.94
N GLU A 28 0.41 1.72 8.31
CA GLU A 28 0.28 2.73 9.38
C GLU A 28 0.25 2.14 10.80
N ARG A 29 0.14 0.81 10.95
CA ARG A 29 0.11 0.10 12.24
C ARG A 29 1.27 0.46 13.16
N LYS A 30 0.96 0.90 14.39
CA LYS A 30 1.93 1.37 15.38
C LYS A 30 2.91 0.30 15.89
N ASP A 31 2.58 -0.97 15.74
CA ASP A 31 3.41 -2.10 16.19
C ASP A 31 4.47 -2.51 15.16
N LEU A 32 4.48 -1.93 13.96
CA LEU A 32 5.49 -2.18 12.95
C LEU A 32 6.73 -1.31 13.17
N THR A 33 7.91 -1.94 13.07
CA THR A 33 9.18 -1.23 12.98
C THR A 33 9.28 -0.48 11.65
N ALA A 34 10.20 0.49 11.56
CA ALA A 34 10.44 1.23 10.33
C ALA A 34 10.82 0.30 9.16
N GLU A 35 11.69 -0.69 9.41
CA GLU A 35 12.09 -1.68 8.41
C GLU A 35 10.90 -2.53 7.96
N GLN A 36 10.05 -2.99 8.88
CA GLN A 36 8.85 -3.77 8.51
C GLN A 36 7.87 -2.96 7.67
N ARG A 37 7.67 -1.67 7.98
CA ARG A 37 6.83 -0.79 7.16
C ARG A 37 7.39 -0.63 5.76
N GLN A 38 8.71 -0.48 5.65
CA GLN A 38 9.37 -0.36 4.36
C GLN A 38 9.28 -1.67 3.55
N GLU A 39 9.53 -2.82 4.17
CA GLU A 39 9.39 -4.14 3.52
C GLU A 39 7.96 -4.37 2.99
N ILE A 40 6.95 -4.05 3.80
CA ILE A 40 5.54 -4.15 3.40
C ILE A 40 5.23 -3.18 2.26
N ALA A 41 5.70 -1.94 2.31
CA ALA A 41 5.49 -0.95 1.26
C ALA A 41 6.13 -1.35 -0.08
N GLU A 42 7.36 -1.89 -0.04
CA GLU A 42 8.05 -2.42 -1.22
C GLU A 42 7.31 -3.64 -1.80
N THR A 43 6.85 -4.54 -0.94
CA THR A 43 6.13 -5.77 -1.34
C THR A 43 4.76 -5.47 -1.96
N LEU A 44 4.02 -4.50 -1.41
CA LEU A 44 2.70 -4.11 -1.90
C LEU A 44 2.77 -3.13 -3.07
N SER A 45 3.94 -2.56 -3.35
CA SER A 45 4.16 -1.74 -4.54
C SER A 45 4.10 -2.60 -5.80
N THR A 46 3.31 -2.15 -6.76
CA THR A 46 3.13 -2.78 -8.06
C THR A 46 3.40 -1.76 -9.17
N LYS A 47 3.31 -2.18 -10.44
CA LYS A 47 3.42 -1.23 -11.58
C LYS A 47 2.33 -0.15 -11.59
N ALA A 48 1.21 -0.40 -10.92
CA ALA A 48 0.07 0.52 -10.91
C ALA A 48 0.03 1.43 -9.67
N VAL A 49 0.66 1.01 -8.57
CA VAL A 49 0.61 1.72 -7.28
C VAL A 49 1.95 1.59 -6.58
N THR A 50 2.46 2.69 -6.03
CA THR A 50 3.70 2.71 -5.25
C THR A 50 3.42 3.29 -3.85
N PHE A 51 3.97 2.64 -2.83
CA PHE A 51 3.91 3.10 -1.44
C PHE A 51 5.29 3.60 -1.01
N ASP A 52 5.37 4.85 -0.53
CA ASP A 52 6.59 5.48 -0.02
C ASP A 52 6.45 5.70 1.49
N VAL A 53 7.40 5.17 2.28
CA VAL A 53 7.42 5.33 3.74
C VAL A 53 8.46 6.37 4.11
N ARG A 54 8.02 7.51 4.66
CA ARG A 54 8.90 8.59 5.10
C ARG A 54 9.07 8.57 6.61
N THR A 55 10.32 8.51 7.06
CA THR A 55 10.69 8.67 8.46
C THR A 55 11.26 10.07 8.67
N THR A 56 10.62 10.86 9.53
CA THR A 56 11.12 12.19 9.93
C THR A 56 11.81 12.08 11.28
N VAL A 57 13.08 12.46 11.35
CA VAL A 57 13.84 12.56 12.60
C VAL A 57 13.90 14.02 13.01
N GLU A 58 13.23 14.39 14.10
CA GLU A 58 13.30 15.73 14.68
C GLU A 58 14.38 15.77 15.76
N THR A 59 15.43 16.57 15.56
CA THR A 59 16.47 16.80 16.58
C THR A 59 16.16 18.08 17.33
N ARG A 60 16.21 18.01 18.67
CA ARG A 60 16.11 19.18 19.54
C ARG A 60 17.50 19.50 20.06
N THR A 61 18.08 20.60 19.59
CA THR A 61 19.35 21.14 20.11
C THR A 61 19.04 22.02 21.32
N GLU A 62 19.70 21.75 22.46
CA GLU A 62 19.70 22.57 23.67
C GLU A 62 20.67 23.77 23.56
#